data_AF-A0A8J3D821-F1
#
_entry.id   AF-A0A8J3D821-F1
#
_cell.length_a   1.000
_cell.length_b   1.000
_cell.length_c   1.000
_cell.angle_alpha   90.00
_cell.angle_beta   90.00
_cell.angle_gamma   90.00
#
_symmetry.space_group_name_H-M   'P 1'
#
loop_
_entity.id
_entity.type
_entity.pdbx_description
1 polymer ?
#
loop_
_entity_poly.entity_id
_entity_poly.type
_entity_poly.pdbx_seq_one_letter_code
_entity_poly.pdbx_strand_id
1 'polypeptide(L)'
;MCKSTEIAFFKRHQGGEIFHYYKVFGGDGKTRDVYQEVINFLNDQPIVSIEHNHPYDPANPWKPFNLTGTWCTYEVGIPISEQEYQQEYQKAVANDFFIG
;
A
#
# COMPACT_ATOMS: atom_id res chain seq x y z
N MET A 1 7.92 -19.30 9.51
CA MET A 1 7.47 -18.15 8.70
C MET A 1 6.23 -17.58 9.35
N CYS A 2 6.31 -16.39 9.94
CA CYS A 2 5.13 -15.69 10.42
C CYS A 2 4.36 -15.19 9.20
N LYS A 3 3.11 -15.63 9.04
CA LYS A 3 2.22 -15.10 8.00
C LYS A 3 1.94 -13.64 8.35
N SER A 4 2.32 -12.70 7.50
CA SER A 4 1.85 -11.32 7.62
C SER A 4 0.34 -11.33 7.49
N THR A 5 -0.36 -10.95 8.55
CA THR A 5 -1.83 -10.81 8.52
C THR A 5 -2.17 -9.60 7.66
N GLU A 6 -3.18 -9.75 6.80
CA GLU A 6 -3.72 -8.63 6.05
C GLU A 6 -4.69 -7.86 6.95
N ILE A 7 -4.59 -6.54 7.01
CA ILE A 7 -5.38 -5.74 7.96
C ILE A 7 -6.49 -4.95 7.26
N ALA A 8 -6.24 -4.44 6.06
CA ALA A 8 -7.13 -3.45 5.47
C ALA A 8 -7.02 -3.28 3.95
N PHE A 9 -8.15 -2.89 3.35
CA PHE A 9 -8.24 -2.31 2.01
C PHE A 9 -8.87 -0.93 2.09
N PHE A 10 -8.30 0.03 1.38
CA PHE A 10 -8.87 1.37 1.27
C PHE A 10 -8.45 2.05 -0.03
N LYS A 11 -9.13 3.13 -0.38
CA LYS A 11 -8.75 4.03 -1.47
C LYS A 11 -8.58 5.46 -0.97
N ARG A 12 -7.70 6.21 -1.62
CA ARG A 12 -7.46 7.62 -1.29
C ARG A 12 -7.50 8.47 -2.55
N HIS A 13 -8.26 9.56 -2.47
CA HIS A 13 -8.33 10.57 -3.51
C HIS A 13 -6.98 11.28 -3.66
N GLN A 14 -6.53 11.48 -4.91
CA GLN A 14 -5.28 12.20 -5.20
C GLN A 14 -5.52 13.46 -6.05
N GLY A 15 -6.49 13.42 -6.97
CA GLY A 15 -6.85 14.56 -7.82
C GLY A 15 -7.87 14.18 -8.87
N GLY A 16 -8.74 15.11 -9.26
CA GLY A 16 -9.82 14.84 -10.22
C GLY A 16 -10.76 13.73 -9.73
N GLU A 17 -10.99 12.71 -10.55
CA GLU A 17 -11.74 11.49 -10.18
C GLU A 17 -10.81 10.28 -9.93
N ILE A 18 -9.50 10.52 -9.75
CA ILE A 18 -8.48 9.47 -9.64
C ILE A 18 -8.23 9.09 -8.18
N PHE A 19 -8.22 7.79 -7.93
CA PHE A 19 -7.93 7.19 -6.63
C PHE A 19 -6.67 6.32 -6.70
N HIS A 20 -5.93 6.28 -5.60
CA HIS A 20 -5.01 5.18 -5.33
C HIS A 20 -5.72 4.12 -4.49
N TYR A 21 -5.38 2.87 -4.71
CA TYR A 21 -5.94 1.73 -4.00
C TYR A 21 -4.84 1.05 -3.20
N TYR A 22 -5.15 0.73 -1.95
CA TYR A 22 -4.17 0.24 -0.98
C TYR A 22 -4.65 -1.07 -0.39
N LYS A 23 -3.70 -2.00 -0.26
CA LYS A 23 -3.81 -3.23 0.49
C LYS A 23 -2.71 -3.25 1.54
N VAL A 24 -3.07 -3.26 2.82
CA VAL A 24 -2.10 -3.14 3.93
C VAL A 24 -1.92 -4.46 4.66
N PHE A 25 -0.66 -4.80 4.91
CA PHE A 25 -0.23 -5.98 5.64
C PHE A 25 0.48 -5.59 6.96
N GLY A 26 0.20 -6.34 8.02
CA GLY A 26 0.74 -6.16 9.37
C GLY A 26 -0.19 -6.76 10.44
N GLY A 27 0.13 -6.67 11.72
CA GLY A 27 -0.80 -7.02 12.82
C GLY A 27 -1.05 -5.82 13.73
N ASP A 28 -2.06 -5.91 14.60
CA ASP A 28 -2.26 -4.93 15.67
C ASP A 28 -0.98 -4.81 16.52
N GLY A 29 -0.45 -3.60 16.56
CA GLY A 29 0.75 -3.26 17.32
C GLY A 29 2.05 -3.41 16.52
N LYS A 30 2.78 -2.29 16.39
CA LYS A 30 4.23 -2.12 16.23
C LYS A 30 5.05 -3.28 15.63
N THR A 31 4.55 -3.98 14.62
CA THR A 31 5.27 -5.08 13.99
C THR A 31 6.16 -4.51 12.90
N ARG A 32 7.38 -5.04 12.84
CA ARG A 32 8.54 -4.51 12.11
C ARG A 32 8.40 -4.54 10.59
N ASP A 33 7.42 -5.29 10.07
CA ASP A 33 7.27 -5.63 8.66
C ASP A 33 5.91 -5.19 8.10
N VAL A 34 5.48 -3.96 8.42
CA VAL A 34 4.29 -3.35 7.79
C VAL A 34 4.65 -2.86 6.40
N TYR A 35 3.92 -3.33 5.40
CA TYR A 35 4.01 -2.84 4.03
C TYR A 35 2.62 -2.71 3.43
N GLN A 36 2.52 -1.91 2.37
CA GLN A 36 1.30 -1.73 1.61
C GLN A 36 1.57 -1.99 0.12
N GLU A 37 0.63 -2.64 -0.54
CA GLU A 37 0.57 -2.74 -1.99
C GLU A 37 -0.32 -1.61 -2.50
N VAL A 38 0.25 -0.74 -3.34
CA VAL A 38 -0.39 0.47 -3.85
C VAL A 38 -0.59 0.37 -5.35
N ILE A 39 -1.82 0.59 -5.80
CA ILE A 39 -2.17 0.74 -7.20
C ILE A 39 -2.32 2.24 -7.49
N ASN A 40 -1.45 2.77 -8.33
CA ASN A 40 -1.36 4.18 -8.68
C ASN A 40 -1.86 4.40 -10.12
N PHE A 41 -2.87 5.24 -10.27
CA PHE A 41 -3.51 5.60 -11.55
C PHE A 41 -3.19 7.03 -12.03
N LEU A 42 -2.20 7.70 -11.44
CA LEU A 42 -1.78 9.06 -11.84
C LEU A 42 -0.90 9.09 -13.11
N ASN A 43 -0.41 7.93 -13.55
CA ASN A 43 0.40 7.81 -14.75
C ASN A 43 -0.46 7.30 -15.92
N ASP A 44 0.02 7.49 -17.16
CA ASP A 44 -0.64 6.96 -18.37
C ASP A 44 -0.87 5.44 -18.30
N GLN A 45 -0.05 4.75 -17.50
CA GLN A 45 -0.16 3.33 -17.20
C GLN A 45 -0.23 3.14 -15.68
N PRO A 46 -1.17 2.34 -15.16
CA PRO A 46 -1.23 2.07 -13.74
C PRO A 46 0.06 1.41 -13.23
N ILE A 47 0.55 1.86 -12.07
CA ILE A 47 1.72 1.28 -11.42
C ILE A 47 1.28 0.54 -10.17
N VAL A 48 1.66 -0.73 -10.04
CA VAL A 48 1.54 -1.49 -8.79
C VAL A 48 2.90 -1.46 -8.10
N SER A 49 2.93 -1.00 -6.84
CA SER A 49 4.16 -0.89 -6.07
C SER A 49 3.98 -1.44 -4.66
N ILE A 50 5.05 -1.99 -4.10
CA ILE A 50 5.11 -2.41 -2.70
C ILE A 50 5.86 -1.34 -1.93
N GLU A 51 5.14 -0.61 -1.09
CA GLU A 51 5.71 0.40 -0.22
C GLU A 51 5.88 -0.17 1.18
N HIS A 52 7.13 -0.30 1.64
CA HIS A 52 7.43 -0.69 3.00
C HIS A 52 7.42 0.54 3.92
N ASN A 53 6.88 0.41 5.14
CA ASN A 53 7.22 1.37 6.19
C ASN A 53 8.71 1.22 6.47
N HIS A 54 9.54 2.16 6.00
CA HIS A 54 10.99 2.07 6.13
C HIS A 54 11.43 1.77 7.58
N PRO A 55 12.18 0.68 7.81
CA PRO A 55 13.11 0.59 8.92
C PRO A 55 14.54 0.95 8.49
N TYR A 56 14.79 1.21 7.19
CA TYR A 56 16.15 1.23 6.64
C TYR A 56 16.60 2.65 6.26
N ASP A 57 17.23 3.30 7.22
CA ASP A 57 18.23 4.34 6.99
C ASP A 57 19.60 3.63 6.86
N PRO A 58 20.27 3.62 5.69
CA PRO A 58 21.59 3.00 5.55
C PRO A 58 22.66 3.65 6.44
N ALA A 59 22.46 4.89 6.89
CA ALA A 59 23.30 5.55 7.87
C ALA A 59 22.91 5.22 9.33
N ASN A 60 21.70 4.69 9.57
CA ASN A 60 21.22 4.33 10.91
C ASN A 60 20.22 3.15 10.91
N PRO A 61 20.68 1.93 10.58
CA PRO A 61 19.81 0.75 10.40
C PRO A 61 19.14 0.24 11.69
N TRP A 62 19.50 0.82 12.84
CA TRP A 62 18.99 0.46 14.15
C TRP A 62 17.97 1.46 14.70
N LYS A 63 17.72 2.57 13.99
CA LYS A 63 16.75 3.58 14.43
C LYS A 63 15.33 3.11 14.06
N PRO A 64 14.46 2.81 15.04
CA PRO A 64 13.06 2.55 14.74
C PRO A 64 12.42 3.85 14.26
N PHE A 65 12.19 3.96 12.95
CA PHE A 65 11.40 5.06 12.39
C PHE A 65 9.92 4.85 12.72
N ASN A 66 9.25 5.92 13.13
CA ASN A 66 7.88 5.90 13.61
C ASN A 66 6.92 5.42 12.50
N LEU A 67 6.22 4.32 12.77
CA LEU A 67 5.11 3.70 12.03
C LEU A 67 3.87 4.62 11.93
N THR A 68 4.04 5.84 11.46
CA THR A 68 2.96 6.83 11.33
C THR A 68 2.50 6.97 9.88
N GLY A 69 3.36 6.68 8.90
CA GLY A 69 3.04 6.86 7.48
C GLY A 69 1.85 6.02 7.00
N THR A 70 1.97 4.68 7.02
CA THR A 70 0.89 3.79 6.56
C THR A 70 -0.37 3.89 7.42
N TRP A 71 -0.21 4.08 8.73
CA TRP A 71 -1.35 4.05 9.64
C TRP A 71 -2.19 5.33 9.57
N CYS A 72 -1.54 6.49 9.51
CA CYS A 72 -2.25 7.73 9.22
C CYS A 72 -2.87 7.69 7.81
N THR A 73 -2.23 7.01 6.84
CA THR A 73 -2.78 6.87 5.48
C THR A 73 -4.05 6.02 5.46
N TYR A 74 -4.09 4.93 6.25
CA TYR A 74 -5.30 4.14 6.45
C TYR A 74 -6.42 4.94 7.11
N GLU A 75 -6.13 5.67 8.20
CA GLU A 75 -7.13 6.45 8.94
C GLU A 75 -7.79 7.56 8.11
N VAL A 76 -7.09 8.09 7.10
CA VAL A 76 -7.64 9.10 6.16
C VAL A 76 -8.19 8.50 4.87
N GLY A 77 -8.09 7.18 4.69
CA GLY A 77 -8.58 6.47 3.51
C GLY A 77 -10.08 6.18 3.58
N ILE A 78 -10.70 5.97 2.42
CA ILE A 78 -12.06 5.46 2.31
C ILE A 78 -11.98 3.92 2.31
N PRO A 79 -12.58 3.23 3.29
CA PRO A 79 -12.56 1.76 3.33
C PRO A 79 -13.24 1.17 2.09
N ILE A 80 -12.68 0.09 1.55
CA ILE A 80 -13.23 -0.66 0.42
C ILE A 80 -13.24 -2.15 0.70
N SER A 81 -13.93 -2.92 -0.15
CA SER A 81 -13.88 -4.39 -0.08
C SER A 81 -12.62 -4.94 -0.75
N GLU A 82 -12.21 -6.16 -0.37
CA GLU A 82 -11.19 -6.92 -1.09
C GLU A 82 -11.58 -7.08 -2.58
N GLN A 83 -12.85 -7.32 -2.86
CA GLN A 83 -13.35 -7.48 -4.23
C GLN A 83 -13.13 -6.21 -5.07
N GLU A 84 -13.39 -5.03 -4.50
CA GLU A 84 -13.11 -3.75 -5.17
C GLU A 84 -11.62 -3.59 -5.44
N TYR A 85 -10.76 -3.90 -4.45
CA TYR A 85 -9.31 -3.87 -4.64
C TYR A 85 -8.86 -4.79 -5.78
N GLN A 86 -9.33 -6.04 -5.79
CA GLN A 86 -8.96 -7.02 -6.81
C GLN A 86 -9.42 -6.60 -8.21
N GLN A 87 -10.59 -5.97 -8.34
CA GLN A 87 -11.05 -5.45 -9.63
C GLN A 87 -10.09 -4.38 -10.18
N GLU A 88 -9.63 -3.46 -9.33
CA GLU A 88 -8.70 -2.42 -9.74
C GLU A 88 -7.29 -2.96 -9.97
N TYR A 89 -6.86 -3.95 -9.19
CA TYR A 89 -5.60 -4.67 -9.42
C TYR A 89 -5.62 -5.32 -10.80
N GLN A 90 -6.70 -6.04 -11.15
CA GLN A 90 -6.85 -6.66 -12.47
C GLN A 90 -6.82 -5.62 -13.58
N LYS A 91 -7.48 -4.46 -13.44
CA LYS A 91 -7.38 -3.37 -14.41
C LYS A 91 -5.96 -2.85 -14.57
N ALA A 92 -5.22 -2.75 -13.47
CA ALA A 92 -3.84 -2.29 -13.46
C ALA A 92 -2.89 -3.26 -14.17
N VAL A 93 -3.14 -4.58 -14.12
CA VAL A 93 -2.28 -5.61 -14.71
C VAL A 93 -2.80 -6.20 -16.03
N ALA A 94 -4.01 -5.85 -16.48
CA ALA A 94 -4.65 -6.42 -17.67
C ALA A 94 -3.99 -6.01 -19.01
N ASN A 95 -3.12 -5.00 -19.00
CA ASN A 95 -2.23 -4.69 -20.11
C ASN A 95 -0.82 -5.06 -19.64
N ASP A 96 -0.01 -5.74 -20.48
CA ASP A 96 1.37 -6.17 -20.20
C ASP A 96 2.29 -5.03 -19.74
N PHE A 97 2.16 -4.58 -18.49
CA PHE A 97 2.98 -3.54 -17.90
C PHE A 97 4.15 -4.19 -17.16
N PHE A 98 5.34 -3.91 -17.68
CA PHE A 98 6.63 -4.37 -17.20
C PHE A 98 6.76 -4.13 -15.68
N ILE A 99 6.97 -5.20 -14.91
CA ILE A 99 7.48 -5.11 -13.53
C ILE A 99 8.97 -4.80 -13.67
N GLY A 100 9.36 -3.55 -13.41
CA GLY A 100 10.76 -3.11 -13.31
C GLY A 100 11.35 -3.40 -11.94
#